data_AF-A0AAW0UWR0-F1
#
_entry.id   AF-A0AAW0UWR0-F1
#
_cell.length_a   1.000
_cell.length_b   1.000
_cell.length_c   1.000
_cell.angle_alpha   90.00
_cell.angle_beta   90.00
_cell.angle_gamma   90.00
#
_symmetry.space_group_name_H-M   'P 1'
#
loop_
_entity.id
_entity.type
_entity.pdbx_description
1 polymer ?
#
loop_
_entity_poly.entity_id
_entity_poly.type
_entity_poly.pdbx_seq_one_letter_code
_entity_poly.pdbx_strand_id
1 'polypeptide(L)'
;MCFHFQTSSTHPKTHTSQPHDLDNPKHPHLYQTPHEQTNREISSFPTSCSLPLLAGVVLRGKGKGGSGKPSTLWLSCLVLSAAYKSSLAAHFTVGVKAPPVDSFVDLVARGNWRWGSEPLGGASLFYFTSSIDATTRAVYAKMEVRSDPSVYRLKGGVSCAFLEPNLVPYQVASRYTDPRGYTPIHTGATHYPKFAGTSWGFRIGAPCLPAITVMTQRLIEGGLIRYWLADAIATRVREERRTGSTYSQALAEHWTFPSESEGDEEVVVTMTHLYAAFYIWAAGLALSCLAFSGEILLARFCCRAYRLRNHIRA
;
A
#
# COMPACT_ATOMS: atom_id res chain seq x y z
N MET A 1 -14.52 -5.62 21.62
CA MET A 1 -14.94 -6.98 21.25
C MET A 1 -14.05 -7.40 20.10
N CYS A 2 -13.15 -8.36 20.32
CA CYS A 2 -12.12 -8.77 19.35
C CYS A 2 -12.63 -9.93 18.51
N PHE A 3 -12.41 -9.87 17.19
CA PHE A 3 -12.38 -11.06 16.33
C PHE A 3 -11.03 -11.08 15.62
N HIS A 4 -10.26 -12.14 15.88
CA HIS A 4 -9.02 -12.48 15.21
C HIS A 4 -9.34 -13.38 14.01
N PHE A 5 -8.81 -13.06 12.83
CA PHE A 5 -8.57 -14.06 11.79
C PHE A 5 -7.07 -14.10 11.51
N GLN A 6 -6.54 -15.32 11.62
CA GLN A 6 -5.14 -15.69 11.56
C GLN A 6 -4.76 -15.88 10.08
N THR A 7 -3.83 -15.07 9.55
CA THR A 7 -3.21 -15.33 8.25
C THR A 7 -1.91 -16.10 8.44
N SER A 8 -1.83 -17.26 7.82
CA SER A 8 -0.67 -18.15 7.86
C SER A 8 0.51 -17.51 7.13
N SER A 9 1.64 -17.41 7.82
CA SER A 9 2.94 -17.05 7.25
C SER A 9 3.62 -18.34 6.77
N THR A 10 3.87 -18.43 5.48
CA THR A 10 4.69 -19.47 4.85
C THR A 10 6.17 -19.06 4.88
N HIS A 11 7.00 -19.86 5.55
CA HIS A 11 8.46 -19.73 5.52
C HIS A 11 9.05 -20.08 4.14
N PRO A 12 10.08 -19.36 3.66
CA PRO A 12 10.88 -19.81 2.53
C PRO A 12 11.94 -20.83 2.97
N LYS A 13 12.05 -21.92 2.20
CA LYS A 13 13.09 -22.94 2.35
C LYS A 13 14.43 -22.41 1.82
N THR A 14 15.45 -22.45 2.67
CA THR A 14 16.86 -22.21 2.36
C THR A 14 17.41 -23.36 1.50
N HIS A 15 17.97 -23.03 0.33
CA HIS A 15 18.70 -23.98 -0.51
C HIS A 15 20.17 -24.06 -0.05
N THR A 16 20.57 -25.27 0.36
CA THR A 16 21.94 -25.68 0.67
C THR A 16 22.68 -25.98 -0.64
N SER A 17 23.79 -25.27 -0.91
CA SER A 17 24.73 -25.60 -1.98
C SER A 17 25.79 -26.59 -1.48
N GLN A 18 25.98 -27.69 -2.22
CA GLN A 18 27.13 -28.58 -2.08
C GLN A 18 28.26 -28.18 -3.05
N PRO A 19 29.53 -28.41 -2.70
CA PRO A 19 30.65 -28.29 -3.61
C PRO A 19 30.85 -29.62 -4.37
N HIS A 20 31.22 -29.57 -5.64
CA HIS A 20 31.69 -30.74 -6.37
C HIS A 20 33.01 -30.46 -7.08
N ASP A 21 33.92 -31.40 -6.88
CA ASP A 21 35.32 -31.44 -7.24
C ASP A 21 35.65 -31.42 -8.74
N LEU A 22 36.78 -30.76 -8.97
CA LEU A 22 37.98 -31.09 -9.77
C LEU A 22 38.02 -32.27 -10.76
N ASP A 23 38.85 -32.00 -11.78
CA ASP A 23 39.64 -32.86 -12.66
C ASP A 23 38.99 -33.43 -13.93
N ASN A 24 39.34 -32.83 -15.08
CA ASN A 24 39.95 -33.58 -16.18
C ASN A 24 40.65 -32.65 -17.22
N PRO A 25 41.94 -32.87 -17.56
CA PRO A 25 42.61 -32.14 -18.63
C PRO A 25 42.72 -32.97 -19.93
N LYS A 26 42.95 -32.23 -21.03
CA LYS A 26 43.58 -32.61 -22.32
C LYS A 26 42.65 -32.52 -23.54
N HIS A 27 42.70 -31.37 -24.22
CA HIS A 27 42.61 -31.32 -25.68
C HIS A 27 43.67 -30.37 -26.26
N PRO A 28 44.25 -30.69 -27.42
CA PRO A 28 45.41 -30.01 -27.97
C PRO A 28 45.03 -28.68 -28.62
N HIS A 29 45.84 -27.66 -28.34
CA HIS A 29 45.76 -26.32 -28.90
C HIS A 29 46.09 -26.33 -30.40
N LEU A 30 45.07 -26.09 -31.23
CA LEU A 30 45.26 -25.52 -32.57
C LEU A 30 45.47 -24.02 -32.38
N TYR A 31 46.68 -23.56 -32.65
CA TYR A 31 47.03 -22.14 -32.72
C TYR A 31 46.23 -21.47 -33.85
N GLN A 32 45.07 -20.91 -33.50
CA GLN A 32 44.44 -19.85 -34.29
C GLN A 32 45.11 -18.53 -33.91
N THR A 33 45.56 -17.81 -34.93
CA THR A 33 46.24 -16.53 -34.78
C THR A 33 45.30 -15.49 -34.13
N PRO A 34 45.75 -14.73 -33.13
CA PRO A 34 44.90 -13.93 -32.22
C PRO A 34 44.21 -12.71 -32.85
N HIS A 35 44.35 -12.50 -34.16
CA HIS A 35 43.83 -11.31 -34.85
C HIS A 35 42.48 -11.50 -35.55
N GLU A 36 41.99 -12.74 -35.71
CA GLU A 36 40.74 -13.02 -36.43
C GLU A 36 39.53 -13.37 -35.53
N GLN A 37 39.77 -13.77 -34.27
CA GLN A 37 38.71 -14.21 -33.36
C GLN A 37 38.04 -13.05 -32.60
N THR A 38 38.79 -11.98 -32.31
CA THR A 38 38.31 -10.76 -31.64
C THR A 38 37.30 -9.95 -32.48
N ASN A 39 37.38 -10.00 -33.81
CA ASN A 39 36.45 -9.28 -34.68
C ASN A 39 35.07 -9.98 -34.80
N ARG A 40 34.98 -11.30 -34.56
CA ARG A 40 33.70 -12.01 -34.62
C ARG A 40 32.87 -11.82 -33.35
N GLU A 41 33.49 -11.77 -32.18
CA GLU A 41 32.77 -11.59 -30.91
C GLU A 41 32.17 -10.19 -30.73
N ILE A 42 32.83 -9.14 -31.24
CA ILE A 42 32.28 -7.77 -31.13
C ILE A 42 31.08 -7.56 -32.07
N SER A 43 31.03 -8.26 -33.21
CA SER A 43 29.91 -8.16 -34.17
C SER A 43 28.65 -8.97 -33.77
N SER A 44 28.79 -9.97 -32.89
CA SER A 44 27.67 -10.82 -32.46
C SER A 44 26.91 -10.30 -31.24
N PHE A 45 27.52 -9.41 -30.44
CA PHE A 45 26.87 -8.80 -29.28
C PHE A 45 25.78 -7.74 -29.58
N PRO A 46 25.94 -6.80 -30.54
CA PRO A 46 24.95 -5.73 -30.71
C PRO A 46 23.63 -6.22 -31.34
N THR A 47 23.63 -7.35 -32.04
CA THR A 47 22.42 -7.94 -32.64
C THR A 47 21.54 -8.69 -31.65
N SER A 48 22.07 -9.15 -30.50
CA SER A 48 21.28 -9.85 -29.48
C SER A 48 20.57 -8.92 -28.49
N CYS A 49 21.07 -7.71 -28.24
CA CYS A 49 20.47 -6.78 -27.27
C CYS A 49 19.51 -5.75 -27.87
N SER A 50 19.54 -5.52 -29.20
CA SER A 50 18.73 -4.49 -29.88
C SER A 50 17.34 -4.98 -30.35
N LEU A 51 16.96 -6.24 -30.08
CA LEU A 51 15.82 -6.91 -30.72
C LEU A 51 14.85 -7.59 -29.73
N PRO A 52 14.17 -6.82 -28.85
CA PRO A 52 12.73 -7.10 -28.72
C PRO A 52 11.84 -5.88 -28.40
N LEU A 53 12.28 -4.64 -28.65
CA LEU A 53 11.43 -3.45 -28.46
C LEU A 53 10.79 -3.04 -29.79
N LEU A 54 9.67 -3.70 -30.11
CA LEU A 54 8.58 -3.20 -30.98
C LEU A 54 8.81 -2.96 -32.47
N ALA A 55 10.03 -3.04 -33.01
CA ALA A 55 10.18 -3.05 -34.46
C ALA A 55 9.92 -4.48 -34.96
N GLY A 56 8.75 -4.71 -35.56
CA GLY A 56 8.40 -5.87 -36.38
C GLY A 56 9.27 -6.00 -37.63
N VAL A 57 10.57 -5.86 -37.47
CA VAL A 57 11.58 -6.17 -38.47
C VAL A 57 11.74 -7.67 -38.44
N VAL A 58 10.75 -8.33 -39.03
CA VAL A 58 10.82 -9.70 -39.51
C VAL A 58 11.90 -9.70 -40.60
N LEU A 59 13.17 -9.70 -40.20
CA LEU A 59 14.26 -10.17 -41.04
C LEU A 59 14.09 -11.68 -41.17
N ARG A 60 13.04 -12.08 -41.91
CA ARG A 60 12.88 -13.44 -42.43
C ARG A 60 13.91 -13.59 -43.54
N GLY A 61 15.17 -13.72 -43.14
CA GLY A 61 16.22 -14.19 -44.03
C GLY A 61 15.77 -15.54 -44.56
N LYS A 62 15.35 -15.58 -45.82
CA LYS A 62 15.00 -16.79 -46.58
C LYS A 62 16.28 -17.60 -46.86
N GLY A 63 16.96 -18.05 -45.81
CA GLY A 63 18.02 -19.04 -45.91
C GLY A 63 17.38 -20.41 -46.05
N LYS A 64 17.26 -20.91 -47.29
CA LYS A 64 16.84 -22.30 -47.56
C LYS A 64 17.85 -23.24 -46.90
N GLY A 65 17.47 -23.93 -45.82
CA GLY A 65 18.21 -25.12 -45.37
C GLY A 65 18.39 -25.34 -43.87
N GLY A 66 17.99 -24.43 -42.99
CA GLY A 66 18.07 -24.64 -41.53
C GLY A 66 16.69 -24.87 -40.93
N SER A 67 16.44 -26.04 -40.32
CA SER A 67 15.19 -26.33 -39.61
C SER A 67 14.94 -25.29 -38.52
N GLY A 68 14.01 -24.37 -38.79
CA GLY A 68 13.69 -23.24 -37.92
C GLY A 68 13.00 -23.69 -36.65
N LYS A 69 13.79 -23.93 -35.59
CA LYS A 69 13.26 -23.85 -34.23
C LYS A 69 13.02 -22.37 -33.95
N PRO A 70 11.77 -21.92 -33.70
CA PRO A 70 11.54 -20.56 -33.25
C PRO A 70 12.43 -20.33 -32.02
N SER A 71 13.19 -19.24 -32.02
CA SER A 71 14.11 -18.92 -30.93
C SER A 71 13.33 -18.90 -29.62
N THR A 72 13.60 -19.86 -28.74
CA THR A 72 12.96 -19.99 -27.41
C THR A 72 12.99 -18.68 -26.63
N LEU A 73 14.03 -17.87 -26.84
CA LEU A 73 14.20 -16.53 -26.27
C LEU A 73 13.03 -15.58 -26.60
N TRP A 74 12.52 -15.58 -27.83
CA TRP A 74 11.39 -14.73 -28.20
C TRP A 74 10.12 -15.08 -27.42
N LEU A 75 9.86 -16.37 -27.26
CA LEU A 75 8.72 -16.86 -26.50
C LEU A 75 8.86 -16.52 -25.01
N SER A 76 10.06 -16.64 -24.45
CA SER A 76 10.36 -16.21 -23.08
C SER A 76 10.14 -14.71 -22.88
N CYS A 77 10.60 -13.85 -23.82
CA CYS A 77 10.37 -12.40 -23.74
C CYS A 77 8.88 -12.03 -23.80
N LEU A 78 8.10 -12.72 -24.63
CA LEU A 78 6.65 -12.50 -24.74
C LEU A 78 5.96 -12.86 -23.43
N VAL A 79 6.26 -14.05 -22.87
CA VAL A 79 5.69 -14.52 -21.60
C VAL A 79 6.05 -13.56 -20.46
N LEU A 80 7.31 -13.13 -20.38
CA LEU A 80 7.76 -12.20 -19.34
C LEU A 80 7.08 -10.82 -19.47
N SER A 81 6.92 -10.33 -20.70
CA SER A 81 6.23 -9.06 -20.97
C SER A 81 4.75 -9.14 -20.59
N ALA A 82 4.08 -10.25 -20.90
CA ALA A 82 2.68 -10.48 -20.54
C ALA A 82 2.51 -10.57 -19.01
N ALA A 83 3.38 -11.32 -18.32
CA ALA A 83 3.38 -11.45 -16.87
C ALA A 83 3.67 -10.12 -16.16
N TYR A 84 4.61 -9.33 -16.69
CA TYR A 84 4.89 -7.99 -16.16
C TYR A 84 3.68 -7.07 -16.31
N LYS A 85 3.02 -7.06 -17.48
CA LYS A 85 1.82 -6.24 -17.72
C LYS A 85 0.67 -6.62 -16.78
N SER A 86 0.43 -7.90 -16.54
CA SER A 86 -0.64 -8.34 -15.64
C SER A 86 -0.33 -7.99 -14.18
N SER A 87 0.91 -8.18 -13.72
CA SER A 87 1.35 -7.78 -12.38
C SER A 87 1.27 -6.26 -12.20
N LEU A 88 1.68 -5.49 -13.21
CA LEU A 88 1.59 -4.04 -13.20
C LEU A 88 0.14 -3.54 -13.13
N ALA A 89 -0.76 -4.15 -13.91
CA ALA A 89 -2.18 -3.85 -13.83
C ALA A 89 -2.74 -4.13 -12.42
N ALA A 90 -2.39 -5.28 -11.81
CA ALA A 90 -2.79 -5.60 -10.45
C ALA A 90 -2.23 -4.61 -9.40
N HIS A 91 -1.00 -4.14 -9.58
CA HIS A 91 -0.42 -3.13 -8.69
C HIS A 91 -1.06 -1.75 -8.84
N PHE A 92 -1.56 -1.39 -10.02
CA PHE A 92 -2.29 -0.15 -10.22
C PHE A 92 -3.74 -0.23 -9.77
N THR A 93 -4.38 -1.39 -9.82
CA THR A 93 -5.75 -1.55 -9.31
C THR A 93 -5.82 -1.59 -7.80
N VAL A 94 -4.78 -2.10 -7.12
CA VAL A 94 -4.71 -2.06 -5.66
C VAL A 94 -4.15 -0.71 -5.21
N GLY A 95 -5.05 0.26 -5.01
CA GLY A 95 -4.68 1.49 -4.32
C GLY A 95 -4.03 1.17 -2.97
N VAL A 96 -2.75 1.55 -2.80
CA VAL A 96 -2.04 1.35 -1.53
C VAL A 96 -2.71 2.21 -0.48
N LYS A 97 -3.61 1.60 0.30
CA LYS A 97 -4.21 2.26 1.44
C LYS A 97 -3.12 2.42 2.51
N ALA A 98 -2.97 3.63 3.02
CA ALA A 98 -2.13 3.86 4.18
C ALA A 98 -2.56 2.89 5.29
N PRO A 99 -1.61 2.34 6.08
CA PRO A 99 -1.97 1.42 7.15
C PRO A 99 -3.02 2.10 8.06
N PRO A 100 -4.01 1.35 8.57
CA PRO A 100 -4.96 1.90 9.52
C PRO A 100 -4.26 2.43 10.78
N VAL A 101 -4.93 3.33 11.50
CA VAL A 101 -4.51 3.75 12.84
C VAL A 101 -5.31 2.93 13.83
N ASP A 102 -4.67 1.92 14.44
CA ASP A 102 -5.34 0.98 15.33
C ASP A 102 -5.14 1.28 16.81
N SER A 103 -4.14 2.10 17.15
CA SER A 103 -3.79 2.43 18.52
C SER A 103 -3.39 3.90 18.69
N PHE A 104 -3.34 4.36 19.94
CA PHE A 104 -2.77 5.66 20.32
C PHE A 104 -1.29 5.76 20.00
N VAL A 105 -0.56 4.64 20.01
CA VAL A 105 0.86 4.62 19.64
C VAL A 105 1.01 4.97 18.15
N ASP A 106 0.19 4.36 17.30
CA ASP A 106 0.17 4.65 15.86
C ASP A 106 -0.26 6.09 15.59
N LEU A 107 -1.22 6.60 16.37
CA LEU A 107 -1.69 7.98 16.26
C LEU A 107 -0.58 8.98 16.60
N VAL A 108 0.15 8.76 17.70
CA VAL A 108 1.25 9.62 18.13
C VAL A 108 2.44 9.53 17.18
N ALA A 109 2.71 8.35 16.61
CA ALA A 109 3.76 8.15 15.61
C ALA A 109 3.50 8.98 14.33
N ARG A 110 2.24 9.30 14.03
CA ARG A 110 1.85 10.17 12.91
C ARG A 110 1.87 11.64 13.34
N GLY A 111 3.06 12.22 13.39
CA GLY A 111 3.28 13.60 13.87
C GLY A 111 2.47 14.70 13.16
N ASN A 112 2.00 14.46 11.94
CA ASN A 112 1.25 15.44 11.14
C ASN A 112 -0.28 15.28 11.24
N TRP A 113 -0.77 14.30 12.01
CA TRP A 113 -2.20 14.07 12.16
C TRP A 113 -2.78 14.96 13.24
N ARG A 114 -4.01 15.41 13.01
CA ARG A 114 -4.78 16.19 13.99
C ARG A 114 -5.89 15.30 14.51
N TRP A 115 -6.16 15.39 15.80
CA TRP A 115 -7.24 14.66 16.42
C TRP A 115 -7.96 15.53 17.43
N GLY A 116 -9.24 15.25 17.61
CA GLY A 116 -10.08 16.04 18.47
C GLY A 116 -11.13 15.22 19.18
N SER A 117 -11.73 15.85 20.16
CA SER A 117 -12.91 15.32 20.84
C SER A 117 -13.92 16.43 21.05
N GLU A 118 -15.16 16.00 21.28
CA GLU A 118 -16.14 16.85 21.95
C GLU A 118 -15.60 17.24 23.35
N PRO A 119 -16.10 18.33 23.97
CA PRO A 119 -15.68 18.74 25.30
C PRO A 119 -15.74 17.56 26.28
N LEU A 120 -14.56 17.15 26.75
CA LEU A 120 -14.44 15.98 27.62
C LEU A 120 -14.96 16.36 29.01
N GLY A 121 -15.99 15.65 29.46
CA GLY A 121 -16.49 15.71 30.83
C GLY A 121 -16.21 14.43 31.61
N GLY A 122 -16.38 14.51 32.93
CA GLY A 122 -16.47 13.37 33.84
C GLY A 122 -15.35 12.35 33.68
N ALA A 123 -15.73 11.09 33.47
CA ALA A 123 -14.80 9.96 33.42
C ALA A 123 -13.80 10.04 32.25
N SER A 124 -14.18 10.61 31.11
CA SER A 124 -13.25 10.75 29.97
C SER A 124 -12.15 11.75 30.27
N LEU A 125 -12.49 12.92 30.83
CA LEU A 125 -11.51 13.91 31.25
C LEU A 125 -10.58 13.35 32.34
N PHE A 126 -11.17 12.65 33.32
CA PHE A 126 -10.41 12.01 34.39
C PHE A 126 -9.45 10.96 33.82
N TYR A 127 -9.90 10.09 32.91
CA TYR A 127 -9.05 9.08 32.28
C TYR A 127 -7.80 9.68 31.64
N PHE A 128 -7.94 10.74 30.85
CA PHE A 128 -6.79 11.36 30.20
C PHE A 128 -5.87 12.08 31.19
N THR A 129 -6.43 12.84 32.14
CA THR A 129 -5.65 13.63 33.10
C THR A 129 -4.96 12.76 34.16
N SER A 130 -5.57 11.64 34.57
CA SER A 130 -5.03 10.70 35.56
C SER A 130 -4.26 9.53 34.94
N SER A 131 -4.08 9.50 33.61
CA SER A 131 -3.39 8.40 32.94
C SER A 131 -1.90 8.36 33.28
N ILE A 132 -1.41 7.19 33.69
CA ILE A 132 0.03 6.95 33.93
C ILE A 132 0.78 6.84 32.60
N ASP A 133 0.13 6.22 31.60
CA ASP A 133 0.69 5.98 30.28
C ASP A 133 1.09 7.29 29.57
N ALA A 134 2.36 7.35 29.15
CA ALA A 134 2.92 8.49 28.45
C ALA A 134 2.23 8.70 27.09
N THR A 135 1.80 7.63 26.42
CA THR A 135 1.13 7.71 25.12
C THR A 135 -0.23 8.37 25.24
N THR A 136 -1.05 7.94 26.18
CA THR A 136 -2.35 8.55 26.48
C THR A 136 -2.22 10.04 26.84
N ARG A 137 -1.22 10.40 27.65
CA ARG A 137 -0.93 11.82 27.96
C ARG A 137 -0.49 12.62 26.74
N ALA A 138 0.34 12.04 25.86
CA ALA A 138 0.77 12.68 24.62
C ALA A 138 -0.40 12.91 23.64
N VAL A 139 -1.34 11.95 23.56
CA VAL A 139 -2.60 12.11 22.83
C VAL A 139 -3.41 13.26 23.41
N TYR A 140 -3.60 13.28 24.74
CA TYR A 140 -4.35 14.35 25.41
C TYR A 140 -3.75 15.74 25.19
N ALA A 141 -2.42 15.86 25.29
CA ALA A 141 -1.72 17.13 25.13
C ALA A 141 -1.90 17.78 23.74
N LYS A 142 -2.14 16.97 22.70
CA LYS A 142 -2.34 17.43 21.31
C LYS A 142 -3.81 17.39 20.87
N MET A 143 -4.72 16.98 21.74
CA MET A 143 -6.13 16.81 21.38
C MET A 143 -6.84 18.15 21.30
N GLU A 144 -7.49 18.39 20.16
CA GLU A 144 -8.27 19.60 19.94
C GLU A 144 -9.70 19.42 20.45
N VAL A 145 -10.09 20.23 21.43
CA VAL A 145 -11.47 20.23 21.93
C VAL A 145 -12.32 21.12 21.04
N ARG A 146 -13.39 20.57 20.46
CA ARG A 146 -14.36 21.31 19.65
C ARG A 146 -15.78 21.00 20.11
N SER A 147 -16.58 22.04 20.36
CA SER A 147 -17.99 21.93 20.73
C SER A 147 -18.90 21.55 19.57
N ASP A 148 -18.46 21.79 18.33
CA ASP A 148 -19.29 21.51 17.17
C ASP A 148 -19.39 20.01 16.93
N PRO A 149 -20.59 19.45 16.65
CA PRO A 149 -20.79 18.04 16.29
C PRO A 149 -20.06 17.65 14.99
N SER A 150 -19.49 18.64 14.30
CA SER A 150 -18.57 18.49 13.20
C SER A 150 -17.12 18.18 13.63
N VAL A 151 -16.87 17.66 14.84
CA VAL A 151 -15.54 17.17 15.26
C VAL A 151 -14.92 16.21 14.24
N TYR A 152 -15.76 15.47 13.49
CA TYR A 152 -15.36 14.59 12.40
C TYR A 152 -15.02 15.32 11.08
N ARG A 153 -15.25 16.64 11.00
CA ARG A 153 -14.91 17.54 9.89
C ARG A 153 -13.74 18.44 10.29
N LEU A 154 -12.61 17.83 10.59
CA LEU A 154 -11.35 18.56 10.53
C LEU A 154 -11.05 18.83 9.04
N LYS A 155 -11.53 19.99 8.56
CA LYS A 155 -11.33 20.49 7.19
C LYS A 155 -9.83 20.41 6.84
N GLY A 156 -9.48 19.55 5.87
CA GLY A 156 -8.17 19.53 5.22
C GLY A 156 -7.16 18.47 5.69
N GLY A 157 -7.56 17.42 6.41
CA GLY A 157 -6.60 16.36 6.77
C GLY A 157 -7.20 15.08 7.36
N VAL A 158 -6.32 14.07 7.52
CA VAL A 158 -6.68 12.81 8.16
C VAL A 158 -6.84 13.03 9.65
N SER A 159 -8.02 12.65 10.16
CA SER A 159 -8.57 13.19 11.38
C SER A 159 -9.18 12.08 12.21
N CYS A 160 -8.78 11.99 13.48
CA CYS A 160 -9.31 11.00 14.41
C CYS A 160 -10.22 11.68 15.44
N ALA A 161 -11.35 11.04 15.73
CA ALA A 161 -12.28 11.47 16.76
C ALA A 161 -12.41 10.38 17.84
N PHE A 162 -12.44 10.79 19.10
CA PHE A 162 -12.64 9.86 20.21
C PHE A 162 -14.11 9.76 20.57
N LEU A 163 -14.63 8.55 20.52
CA LEU A 163 -16.03 8.25 20.70
C LEU A 163 -16.24 7.24 21.83
N GLU A 164 -17.44 7.21 22.39
CA GLU A 164 -17.83 6.17 23.32
C GLU A 164 -18.05 4.85 22.58
N PRO A 165 -17.49 3.73 23.08
CA PRO A 165 -17.44 2.46 22.35
C PRO A 165 -18.82 1.91 21.98
N ASN A 166 -19.85 2.19 22.78
CA ASN A 166 -21.21 1.73 22.51
C ASN A 166 -21.95 2.60 21.48
N LEU A 167 -21.52 3.85 21.30
CA LEU A 167 -22.11 4.79 20.36
C LEU A 167 -21.43 4.74 18.99
N VAL A 168 -20.15 4.33 18.92
CA VAL A 168 -19.40 4.23 17.67
C VAL A 168 -20.15 3.43 16.60
N PRO A 169 -20.60 2.19 16.84
CA PRO A 169 -21.20 1.39 15.77
C PRO A 169 -22.49 2.02 15.26
N TYR A 170 -23.28 2.63 16.15
CA TYR A 170 -24.49 3.35 15.78
C TYR A 170 -24.18 4.59 14.94
N GLN A 171 -23.26 5.45 15.38
CA GLN A 171 -22.92 6.67 14.65
C GLN A 171 -22.28 6.36 13.29
N VAL A 172 -21.41 5.35 13.23
CA VAL A 172 -20.83 4.85 11.98
C VAL A 172 -21.94 4.35 11.04
N ALA A 173 -22.79 3.44 11.51
CA ALA A 173 -23.85 2.84 10.68
C ALA A 173 -24.92 3.86 10.21
N SER A 174 -25.27 4.83 11.07
CA SER A 174 -26.30 5.83 10.77
C SER A 174 -25.80 6.95 9.85
N ARG A 175 -24.59 7.45 10.08
CA ARG A 175 -24.08 8.68 9.44
C ARG A 175 -23.08 8.43 8.34
N TYR A 176 -22.34 7.32 8.41
CA TYR A 176 -21.17 7.09 7.55
C TYR A 176 -21.26 5.82 6.71
N THR A 177 -22.20 4.93 7.01
CA THR A 177 -22.45 3.73 6.19
C THR A 177 -23.54 4.02 5.16
N ASP A 178 -23.18 3.87 3.88
CA ASP A 178 -24.10 3.99 2.75
C ASP A 178 -25.18 2.88 2.76
N PRO A 179 -26.36 3.07 2.14
CA PRO A 179 -27.31 2.01 1.81
C PRO A 179 -26.71 0.71 1.26
N ARG A 180 -25.59 0.75 0.52
CA ARG A 180 -24.90 -0.45 0.02
C ARG A 180 -24.02 -1.16 1.06
N GLY A 181 -23.89 -0.59 2.26
CA GLY A 181 -23.05 -1.11 3.34
C GLY A 181 -21.61 -0.60 3.34
N TYR A 182 -21.23 0.24 2.36
CA TYR A 182 -19.89 0.83 2.32
C TYR A 182 -19.69 1.84 3.46
N THR A 183 -18.54 1.76 4.14
CA THR A 183 -18.21 2.61 5.30
C THR A 183 -16.77 3.09 5.18
N PRO A 184 -16.50 4.37 4.82
CA PRO A 184 -15.15 4.88 4.61
C PRO A 184 -14.41 5.22 5.92
N ILE A 185 -14.97 4.84 7.07
CA ILE A 185 -14.39 5.09 8.38
C ILE A 185 -13.78 3.79 8.91
N HIS A 186 -12.50 3.88 9.26
CA HIS A 186 -11.83 2.84 10.02
C HIS A 186 -12.02 3.09 11.52
N THR A 187 -12.50 2.08 12.25
CA THR A 187 -12.51 2.10 13.71
C THR A 187 -11.26 1.38 14.21
N GLY A 188 -10.42 2.05 15.00
CA GLY A 188 -9.19 1.45 15.51
C GLY A 188 -9.45 0.16 16.28
N ALA A 189 -8.57 -0.84 16.12
CA ALA A 189 -8.72 -2.14 16.75
C ALA A 189 -8.55 -2.10 18.29
N THR A 190 -7.78 -1.15 18.81
CA THR A 190 -7.48 -1.05 20.25
C THR A 190 -8.57 -0.30 21.00
N HIS A 191 -9.13 -0.96 22.01
CA HIS A 191 -10.12 -0.36 22.91
C HIS A 191 -9.44 0.21 24.16
N TYR A 192 -9.72 1.49 24.46
CA TYR A 192 -9.22 2.18 25.64
C TYR A 192 -10.36 2.34 26.66
N PRO A 193 -10.48 1.45 27.65
CA PRO A 193 -11.56 1.51 28.62
C PRO A 193 -11.36 2.72 29.55
N LYS A 194 -12.06 3.80 29.25
CA LYS A 194 -12.01 5.04 30.06
C LYS A 194 -12.70 4.88 31.42
N PHE A 195 -13.66 3.95 31.51
CA PHE A 195 -14.44 3.64 32.70
C PHE A 195 -14.85 2.16 32.70
N ALA A 196 -15.25 1.65 33.86
CA ALA A 196 -15.65 0.25 34.06
C ALA A 196 -16.96 -0.15 33.33
N GLY A 197 -17.55 0.76 32.56
CA GLY A 197 -18.79 0.56 31.83
C GLY A 197 -19.98 1.28 32.47
N THR A 198 -21.10 1.25 31.76
CA THR A 198 -22.37 1.83 32.24
C THR A 198 -22.97 0.88 33.26
N SER A 199 -23.31 1.39 34.44
CA SER A 199 -23.89 0.60 35.52
C SER A 199 -25.08 1.32 36.14
N TRP A 200 -25.89 0.58 36.88
CA TRP A 200 -26.96 1.16 37.69
C TRP A 200 -26.41 1.56 39.05
N GLY A 201 -26.63 2.82 39.43
CA GLY A 201 -26.28 3.32 40.75
C GLY A 201 -27.34 2.93 41.78
N PHE A 202 -26.94 2.23 42.84
CA PHE A 202 -27.79 1.90 43.99
C PHE A 202 -27.29 2.60 45.25
N ARG A 203 -28.20 2.86 46.19
CA ARG A 203 -27.81 3.30 47.53
C ARG A 203 -27.03 2.18 48.23
N ILE A 204 -26.07 2.57 49.07
CA ILE A 204 -25.33 1.63 49.91
C ILE A 204 -26.33 0.86 50.78
N GLY A 205 -26.24 -0.48 50.76
CA GLY A 205 -27.14 -1.36 51.52
C GLY A 205 -28.50 -1.62 50.87
N ALA A 206 -28.70 -1.26 49.59
CA ALA A 206 -29.96 -1.57 48.90
C ALA A 206 -30.25 -3.09 48.90
N PRO A 207 -31.40 -3.54 49.44
CA PRO A 207 -31.69 -4.98 49.60
C PRO A 207 -31.87 -5.71 48.26
N CYS A 208 -32.16 -4.99 47.18
CA CYS A 208 -32.31 -5.55 45.84
C CYS A 208 -30.99 -5.76 45.09
N LEU A 209 -29.87 -5.19 45.57
CA LEU A 209 -28.59 -5.22 44.86
C LEU A 209 -28.11 -6.65 44.54
N PRO A 210 -28.16 -7.64 45.46
CA PRO A 210 -27.75 -9.00 45.15
C PRO A 210 -28.60 -9.64 44.06
N ALA A 211 -29.93 -9.46 44.11
CA ALA A 211 -30.86 -10.00 43.14
C ALA A 211 -30.61 -9.41 41.73
N ILE A 212 -30.42 -8.09 41.65
CA ILE A 212 -30.13 -7.40 40.39
C ILE A 212 -28.77 -7.85 39.84
N THR A 213 -27.75 -8.01 40.69
CA THR A 213 -26.41 -8.46 40.26
C THR A 213 -26.48 -9.85 39.62
N VAL A 214 -27.17 -10.80 40.26
CA VAL A 214 -27.36 -12.15 39.70
C VAL A 214 -28.14 -12.11 38.39
N MET A 215 -29.18 -11.29 38.31
CA MET A 215 -29.96 -11.11 37.08
C MET A 215 -29.10 -10.53 35.95
N THR A 216 -28.33 -9.47 36.21
CA THR A 216 -27.43 -8.85 35.22
C THR A 216 -26.39 -9.84 34.75
N GLN A 217 -25.79 -10.63 35.64
CA GLN A 217 -24.84 -11.67 35.26
C GLN A 217 -25.47 -12.69 34.31
N ARG A 218 -26.69 -13.17 34.63
CA ARG A 218 -27.43 -14.09 33.74
C ARG A 218 -27.75 -13.48 32.37
N LEU A 219 -28.07 -12.18 32.32
CA LEU A 219 -28.29 -11.46 31.06
C LEU A 219 -27.00 -11.31 30.23
N ILE A 220 -25.85 -11.13 30.89
CA ILE A 220 -24.53 -11.09 30.25
C ILE A 220 -24.17 -12.47 29.71
N GLU A 221 -24.28 -13.51 30.54
CA GLU A 221 -23.96 -14.91 30.20
C GLU A 221 -24.87 -15.45 29.09
N GLY A 222 -26.15 -15.11 29.13
CA GLY A 222 -27.10 -15.43 28.07
C GLY A 222 -26.88 -14.62 26.78
N GLY A 223 -26.02 -13.61 26.79
CA GLY A 223 -25.76 -12.75 25.64
C GLY A 223 -26.89 -11.79 25.28
N LEU A 224 -27.94 -11.68 26.10
CA LEU A 224 -29.13 -10.86 25.83
C LEU A 224 -28.76 -9.38 25.70
N ILE A 225 -27.84 -8.89 26.52
CA ILE A 225 -27.39 -7.48 26.46
C ILE A 225 -26.76 -7.16 25.11
N ARG A 226 -25.93 -8.05 24.57
CA ARG A 226 -25.28 -7.86 23.26
C ARG A 226 -26.31 -7.89 22.14
N TYR A 227 -27.26 -8.82 22.21
CA TYR A 227 -28.35 -8.92 21.25
C TYR A 227 -29.22 -7.66 21.24
N TRP A 228 -29.70 -7.21 22.41
CA TRP A 228 -30.54 -6.02 22.51
C TRP A 228 -29.79 -4.75 22.12
N LEU A 229 -28.50 -4.64 22.43
CA LEU A 229 -27.71 -3.50 21.97
C LEU A 229 -27.61 -3.48 20.43
N ALA A 230 -27.32 -4.61 19.80
CA ALA A 230 -27.26 -4.71 18.35
C ALA A 230 -28.62 -4.39 17.69
N ASP A 231 -29.71 -4.90 18.25
CA ASP A 231 -31.07 -4.65 17.76
C ASP A 231 -31.50 -3.19 17.95
N ALA A 232 -31.20 -2.59 19.11
CA ALA A 232 -31.46 -1.18 19.37
C ALA A 232 -30.69 -0.27 18.40
N ILE A 233 -29.41 -0.59 18.12
CA ILE A 233 -28.60 0.13 17.14
C ILE A 233 -29.22 -0.01 15.74
N ALA A 234 -29.53 -1.24 15.30
CA ALA A 234 -30.11 -1.48 13.99
C ALA A 234 -31.48 -0.80 13.81
N THR A 235 -32.29 -0.77 14.87
CA THR A 235 -33.59 -0.08 14.87
C THR A 235 -33.43 1.42 14.77
N ARG A 236 -32.52 2.03 15.55
CA ARG A 236 -32.25 3.47 15.46
C ARG A 236 -31.68 3.89 14.11
N VAL A 237 -30.78 3.11 13.53
CA VAL A 237 -30.24 3.36 12.18
C VAL A 237 -31.37 3.34 11.13
N ARG A 238 -32.30 2.39 11.23
CA ARG A 238 -33.47 2.31 10.33
C ARG A 238 -34.40 3.52 10.49
N GLU A 239 -34.68 3.92 11.73
CA GLU A 239 -35.51 5.08 12.03
C GLU A 239 -34.89 6.37 11.47
N GLU A 240 -33.60 6.63 11.74
CA GLU A 240 -32.92 7.83 11.25
C GLU A 240 -32.91 7.90 9.72
N ARG A 241 -32.63 6.77 9.06
CA ARG A 241 -32.68 6.68 7.59
C ARG A 241 -34.08 6.94 7.05
N ARG A 242 -35.14 6.43 7.72
CA ARG A 242 -36.54 6.66 7.33
C ARG A 242 -36.97 8.11 7.53
N THR A 243 -36.51 8.76 8.59
CA THR A 243 -36.82 10.17 8.84
C THR A 243 -36.12 11.13 7.87
N GLY A 244 -35.23 10.61 7.01
CA GLY A 244 -34.52 11.43 6.02
C GLY A 244 -33.80 12.59 6.68
N SER A 245 -33.23 12.36 7.88
CA SER A 245 -32.58 13.38 8.69
C SER A 245 -31.73 14.26 7.77
N THR A 246 -32.08 15.55 7.69
CA THR A 246 -31.40 16.54 6.84
C THR A 246 -29.89 16.54 7.08
N TYR A 247 -29.47 16.09 8.27
CA TYR A 247 -28.08 15.87 8.62
C TYR A 247 -27.39 14.78 7.78
N SER A 248 -28.04 13.63 7.50
CA SER A 248 -27.42 12.56 6.70
C SER A 248 -27.32 12.95 5.22
N GLN A 249 -28.32 13.66 4.68
CA GLN A 249 -28.24 14.23 3.32
C GLN A 249 -27.16 15.30 3.21
N ALA A 250 -27.09 16.26 4.14
CA ALA A 250 -26.05 17.29 4.13
C ALA A 250 -24.64 16.73 4.35
N LEU A 251 -24.52 15.58 5.04
CA LEU A 251 -23.24 14.87 5.16
C LEU A 251 -22.91 14.13 3.87
N ALA A 252 -23.89 13.47 3.23
CA ALA A 252 -23.71 12.78 1.94
C ALA A 252 -23.38 13.73 0.79
N GLU A 253 -23.89 14.96 0.79
CA GLU A 253 -23.53 15.98 -0.21
C GLU A 253 -22.10 16.51 -0.03
N HIS A 254 -21.60 16.52 1.21
CA HIS A 254 -20.28 17.09 1.52
C HIS A 254 -19.16 16.08 1.44
N TRP A 255 -19.42 14.82 1.80
CA TRP A 255 -18.57 13.71 1.40
C TRP A 255 -18.96 13.36 -0.01
N THR A 256 -18.33 13.99 -1.00
CA THR A 256 -18.21 13.37 -2.31
C THR A 256 -17.41 12.09 -2.09
N PHE A 257 -18.10 11.02 -1.69
CA PHE A 257 -17.59 9.68 -1.85
C PHE A 257 -17.13 9.66 -3.31
N PRO A 258 -15.86 9.34 -3.61
CA PRO A 258 -15.53 8.97 -4.98
C PRO A 258 -16.54 7.90 -5.33
N SER A 259 -17.46 8.23 -6.23
CA SER A 259 -18.65 7.44 -6.44
C SER A 259 -18.20 6.16 -7.11
N GLU A 260 -17.99 5.10 -6.33
CA GLU A 260 -17.83 3.72 -6.80
C GLU A 260 -19.01 3.30 -7.71
N SER A 261 -20.09 4.09 -7.78
CA SER A 261 -21.26 3.86 -8.61
C SER A 261 -21.17 4.35 -10.06
N GLU A 262 -20.05 4.93 -10.51
CA GLU A 262 -19.82 5.16 -11.94
C GLU A 262 -18.88 4.10 -12.50
N GLY A 263 -19.33 2.83 -12.46
CA GLY A 263 -19.15 1.72 -13.43
C GLY A 263 -17.78 1.35 -14.06
N ASP A 264 -16.81 2.24 -14.05
CA ASP A 264 -15.43 2.12 -14.48
C ASP A 264 -14.69 3.10 -13.56
N GLU A 265 -14.25 2.65 -12.38
CA GLU A 265 -13.18 3.38 -11.68
C GLU A 265 -11.94 3.27 -12.57
N GLU A 266 -11.88 4.14 -13.58
CA GLU A 266 -10.64 4.46 -14.26
C GLU A 266 -9.70 4.90 -13.15
N VAL A 267 -8.82 3.98 -12.75
CA VAL A 267 -7.68 4.32 -11.92
C VAL A 267 -6.95 5.42 -12.66
N VAL A 268 -7.17 6.67 -12.22
CA VAL A 268 -6.56 7.82 -12.87
C VAL A 268 -5.07 7.71 -12.63
N VAL A 269 -4.35 7.18 -13.61
CA VAL A 269 -2.90 7.08 -13.60
C VAL A 269 -2.38 8.51 -13.66
N THR A 270 -2.09 9.06 -12.49
CA THR A 270 -1.46 10.36 -12.36
C THR A 270 -0.04 10.32 -12.93
N MET A 271 0.43 11.46 -13.44
CA MET A 271 1.77 11.60 -14.04
C MET A 271 2.90 11.16 -13.08
N THR A 272 2.66 11.21 -11.77
CA THR A 272 3.61 10.76 -10.74
C THR A 272 3.97 9.29 -10.85
N HIS A 273 3.06 8.43 -11.34
CA HIS A 273 3.35 7.01 -11.55
C HIS A 273 4.32 6.77 -12.72
N LEU A 274 4.39 7.70 -13.68
CA LEU A 274 5.23 7.59 -14.88
C LEU A 274 6.63 8.21 -14.70
N TYR A 275 6.89 8.96 -13.63
CA TYR A 275 8.18 9.65 -13.43
C TYR A 275 9.38 8.69 -13.45
N ALA A 276 9.27 7.52 -12.84
CA ALA A 276 10.34 6.53 -12.86
C ALA A 276 10.70 6.09 -14.29
N ALA A 277 9.70 5.88 -15.15
CA ALA A 277 9.91 5.51 -16.55
C ALA A 277 10.60 6.64 -17.32
N PHE A 278 10.18 7.90 -17.11
CA PHE A 278 10.84 9.05 -17.71
C PHE A 278 12.29 9.24 -17.23
N TYR A 279 12.57 8.99 -15.94
CA TYR A 279 13.94 9.05 -15.42
C TYR A 279 14.84 7.98 -16.04
N ILE A 280 14.36 6.74 -16.17
CA ILE A 280 15.12 5.67 -16.82
C ILE A 280 15.38 6.01 -18.29
N TRP A 281 14.38 6.54 -19.00
CA TRP A 281 14.53 6.95 -20.39
C TRP A 281 15.54 8.09 -20.55
N ALA A 282 15.44 9.14 -19.73
CA ALA A 282 16.37 10.26 -19.75
C ALA A 282 17.80 9.84 -19.40
N ALA A 283 17.97 8.94 -18.42
CA ALA A 283 19.27 8.37 -18.07
C ALA A 283 19.86 7.56 -19.23
N GLY A 284 19.04 6.78 -19.94
CA GLY A 284 19.46 6.04 -21.14
C GLY A 284 19.92 6.95 -22.28
N LEU A 285 19.22 8.06 -22.51
CA LEU A 285 19.64 9.07 -23.47
C LEU A 285 20.96 9.73 -23.06
N ALA A 286 21.10 10.12 -21.79
CA ALA A 286 22.33 10.71 -21.28
C ALA A 286 23.53 9.77 -21.43
N LEU A 287 23.37 8.49 -21.10
CA LEU A 287 24.40 7.46 -21.27
C LEU A 287 24.79 7.29 -22.75
N SER A 288 23.80 7.29 -23.66
CA SER A 288 24.03 7.19 -25.10
C SER A 288 24.81 8.40 -25.64
N CYS A 289 24.46 9.61 -25.19
CA CYS A 289 25.20 10.83 -25.54
C CYS A 289 26.63 10.80 -25.02
N LEU A 290 26.86 10.30 -23.79
CA LEU A 290 28.19 10.15 -23.22
C LEU A 290 29.02 9.13 -24.00
N ALA A 291 28.45 7.97 -24.34
CA ALA A 291 29.12 6.95 -25.14
C ALA A 291 29.53 7.50 -26.52
N PHE A 292 28.60 8.15 -27.22
CA PHE A 292 28.86 8.77 -28.52
C PHE A 292 29.92 9.87 -28.46
N SER A 293 29.88 10.71 -27.42
CA SER A 293 30.89 11.74 -27.20
C SER A 293 32.27 11.12 -26.94
N GLY A 294 32.32 10.03 -26.17
CA GLY A 294 33.52 9.23 -25.93
C GLY A 294 34.12 8.67 -27.22
N GLU A 295 33.28 8.09 -28.09
CA GLU A 295 33.70 7.58 -29.39
C GLU A 295 34.27 8.69 -30.29
N ILE A 296 33.62 9.85 -30.37
CA ILE A 296 34.13 11.00 -31.15
C ILE A 296 35.47 11.48 -30.60
N LEU A 297 35.61 11.59 -29.28
CA LEU A 297 36.87 12.02 -28.66
C LEU A 297 37.99 11.01 -28.95
N LEU A 298 37.73 9.71 -28.76
CA LEU A 298 38.68 8.65 -29.09
C LEU A 298 39.09 8.67 -30.56
N ALA A 299 38.13 8.82 -31.48
CA ALA A 299 38.42 8.92 -32.92
C ALA A 299 39.32 10.13 -33.23
N ARG A 300 39.08 11.29 -32.60
CA ARG A 300 39.93 12.48 -32.74
C ARG A 300 41.34 12.27 -32.18
N PHE A 301 41.47 11.64 -31.00
CA PHE A 301 42.76 11.32 -30.41
C PHE A 301 43.57 10.36 -31.28
N CYS A 302 42.96 9.29 -31.80
CA CYS A 302 43.59 8.34 -32.70
C CYS A 302 44.07 9.00 -33.99
N CYS A 303 43.24 9.84 -34.62
CA CYS A 303 43.63 10.61 -35.80
C CYS A 303 44.82 11.55 -35.53
N ARG A 304 44.84 12.22 -34.37
CA ARG A 304 45.96 13.12 -34.00
C ARG A 304 47.24 12.34 -33.72
N ALA A 305 47.16 11.21 -33.01
CA ALA A 305 48.29 10.33 -32.75
C ALA A 305 48.87 9.75 -34.05
N TYR A 306 48.01 9.35 -34.99
CA TYR A 306 48.42 8.85 -36.31
C TYR A 306 49.17 9.92 -37.12
N ARG A 307 48.68 11.17 -37.13
CA ARG A 307 49.37 12.29 -37.78
C ARG A 307 50.74 12.57 -37.14
N LEU A 308 50.82 12.61 -35.81
CA LEU A 308 52.09 12.84 -35.10
C LEU A 308 53.11 11.75 -35.44
N ARG A 309 52.66 10.48 -35.47
CA ARG A 309 53.51 9.33 -35.80
C ARG A 309 54.06 9.40 -37.23
N ASN A 310 53.25 9.82 -38.20
CA ASN A 310 53.71 9.97 -39.58
C ASN A 310 54.70 11.14 -39.72
N HIS A 311 54.53 12.21 -38.94
CA HIS A 311 55.44 13.35 -38.97
C HIS A 311 56.82 13.05 -38.36
N ILE A 312 56.93 12.12 -37.42
CA ILE A 312 58.22 11.66 -36.85
C ILE A 312 58.97 10.71 -37.79
N ARG A 313 58.26 10.07 -38.72
CA ARG A 313 58.85 9.12 -39.68
C ARG A 313 59.31 9.76 -40.99
N ALA A 314 58.84 10.96 -41.30
CA ALA A 314 59.26 11.74 -42.45
C ALA A 314 60.47 12.61 -42.08
#